data_AF-A0A0V0GHE3-F1
#
_entry.id   AF-A0A0V0GHE3-F1
#
_cell.length_a   1.000
_cell.length_b   1.000
_cell.length_c   1.000
_cell.angle_alpha   90.00
_cell.angle_beta   90.00
_cell.angle_gamma   90.00
#
_symmetry.space_group_name_H-M   'P 1'
#
loop_
_entity.id
_entity.type
_entity.pdbx_description
1 polymer ?
#
loop_
_entity_poly.entity_id
_entity_poly.type
_entity_poly.pdbx_seq_one_letter_code
_entity_poly.pdbx_strand_id
1 'polypeptide(L)' 'MAGQPEKKPESVYDFTLKDAMGNDVDLSIYKGKVLLIVNVASKCGMTNSNYTELNQLYEKYKDQGLEILAFP' A
#
# COMPACT_ATOMS: atom_id res chain seq x y z
N MET A 1 20.95 -1.45 -30.95
CA MET A 1 19.81 -1.94 -30.13
C MET A 1 19.17 -0.71 -29.51
N ALA A 2 18.04 -0.25 -30.05
CA ALA A 2 17.37 0.92 -29.50
C ALA A 2 16.80 0.54 -28.12
N GLY A 3 17.36 1.13 -27.06
CA GLY A 3 16.83 0.97 -25.71
C GLY A 3 15.38 1.40 -25.72
N GLN A 4 14.49 0.53 -25.23
CA GLN A 4 13.10 0.89 -25.02
C GLN A 4 13.07 2.11 -24.07
N PRO A 5 12.21 3.11 -24.31
CA PRO A 5 12.08 4.23 -23.40
C PRO A 5 11.64 3.69 -22.05
N GLU A 6 12.47 3.84 -21.02
CA GLU A 6 12.07 3.51 -19.66
C GLU A 6 10.86 4.38 -19.29
N LYS A 7 9.71 3.72 -19.10
CA LYS A 7 8.47 4.38 -18.74
C LYS A 7 8.60 4.87 -17.31
N LYS A 8 8.90 6.15 -17.15
CA LYS A 8 9.05 6.79 -15.84
C LYS A 8 7.70 6.72 -15.12
N PRO A 9 7.61 6.14 -13.91
CA PRO A 9 6.35 6.06 -13.19
C PRO A 9 5.90 7.49 -12.83
N GLU A 10 4.65 7.81 -13.16
CA GLU A 10 4.03 9.12 -12.91
C GLU A 10 3.08 9.07 -11.71
N SER A 11 2.62 7.86 -11.36
CA SER A 11 1.70 7.64 -10.25
C SER A 11 2.06 6.39 -9.45
N VAL A 12 1.57 6.32 -8.21
CA VAL A 12 1.60 5.10 -7.39
C VAL A 12 0.92 3.92 -8.08
N TYR A 13 -0.03 4.19 -8.98
CA TYR A 13 -0.76 3.17 -9.73
C TYR A 13 0.05 2.52 -10.86
N ASP A 14 1.26 3.01 -11.15
CA ASP A 14 2.15 2.41 -12.15
C ASP A 14 3.03 1.30 -11.56
N PHE A 15 2.96 1.09 -10.24
CA PHE A 15 3.78 0.10 -9.54
C PHE A 15 3.04 -1.23 -9.39
N THR A 16 3.82 -2.30 -9.52
CA THR A 16 3.42 -3.65 -9.11
C THR A 16 4.31 -4.06 -7.95
N LEU A 17 3.71 -4.50 -6.84
CA LEU A 17 4.41 -4.89 -5.61
C LEU A 17 4.10 -6.34 -5.26
N LYS A 18 4.93 -6.93 -4.41
CA LYS A 18 4.69 -8.26 -3.85
C LYS A 18 3.83 -8.16 -2.61
N ASP A 19 2.78 -8.98 -2.51
CA ASP A 19 2.04 -9.16 -1.27
C ASP A 19 2.83 -10.03 -0.26
N ALA A 20 2.27 -10.21 0.94
CA ALA A 20 2.89 -11.03 1.98
C ALA A 20 3.05 -12.52 1.61
N MET A 21 2.35 -12.99 0.57
CA MET A 21 2.45 -14.34 0.02
C MET A 21 3.40 -14.43 -1.18
N GLY A 22 3.97 -13.30 -1.64
CA GLY A 22 4.86 -13.24 -2.80
C GLY A 22 4.14 -13.14 -4.15
N ASN A 23 2.84 -12.89 -4.17
CA ASN A 23 2.08 -12.66 -5.40
C ASN A 23 2.28 -11.22 -5.88
N ASP A 24 2.26 -11.01 -7.19
CA ASP A 24 2.26 -9.67 -7.77
C ASP A 24 0.88 -9.01 -7.62
N VAL A 25 0.89 -7.79 -7.08
CA VAL A 25 -0.28 -6.92 -6.93
C VAL A 25 0.00 -5.63 -7.69
N ASP A 26 -0.74 -5.45 -8.78
CA ASP A 26 -0.75 -4.20 -9.54
C ASP A 26 -1.53 -3.14 -8.73
N LEU A 27 -0.88 -2.05 -8.33
CA LEU A 27 -1.51 -1.02 -7.52
C LEU A 27 -2.61 -0.25 -8.27
N SER A 28 -2.70 -0.38 -9.60
CA SER A 28 -3.78 0.21 -10.39
C SER A 28 -5.18 -0.27 -9.99
N ILE A 29 -5.30 -1.43 -9.33
CA ILE A 29 -6.57 -1.93 -8.77
C ILE A 29 -7.15 -0.99 -7.70
N TYR A 30 -6.32 -0.14 -7.09
CA TYR A 30 -6.74 0.80 -6.06
C TYR A 30 -7.07 2.20 -6.61
N LYS A 31 -7.18 2.37 -7.93
CA LYS A 31 -7.61 3.64 -8.53
C LYS A 31 -8.99 4.05 -8.03
N GLY A 32 -9.14 5.34 -7.71
CA GLY A 32 -10.37 5.90 -7.15
C GLY A 32 -10.52 5.70 -5.64
N LYS A 33 -9.56 5.03 -4.99
CA LYS A 33 -9.49 4.89 -3.53
C LYS A 33 -8.44 5.84 -2.94
N VAL A 34 -8.64 6.22 -1.69
CA VAL A 34 -7.64 6.93 -0.88
C VAL A 34 -6.68 5.88 -0.32
N LEU A 35 -5.38 6.04 -0.56
CA LEU A 35 -4.36 5.10 -0.08
C LEU A 35 -3.58 5.67 1.10
N LEU A 36 -3.49 4.91 2.19
CA LEU A 36 -2.53 5.11 3.25
C LEU A 36 -1.42 4.05 3.12
N ILE A 37 -0.25 4.48 2.69
CA ILE A 37 0.93 3.60 2.53
C ILE A 37 1.83 3.80 3.74
N VAL A 38 2.09 2.73 4.49
CA VAL A 38 2.79 2.81 5.77
C VAL A 38 3.86 1.71 5.90
N ASN A 39 5.04 2.10 6.37
CA ASN A 39 6.06 1.14 6.76
C ASN A 39 5.84 0.72 8.23
N VAL A 40 5.72 -0.58 8.48
CA VAL A 40 5.41 -1.16 9.79
C VAL A 40 6.52 -2.10 10.25
N ALA A 41 6.91 -1.99 11.52
CA ALA A 41 7.87 -2.91 12.13
C ALA A 41 7.18 -3.76 13.20
N SER A 42 7.47 -5.06 13.23
CA SER A 42 6.91 -6.01 14.20
C SER A 42 7.58 -5.98 15.58
N LYS A 43 8.77 -5.37 15.69
CA LYS A 43 9.60 -5.34 16.91
C LYS A 43 9.83 -3.92 17.45
N CYS A 44 8.81 -3.06 17.40
CA CYS A 44 8.87 -1.72 17.96
C CYS A 44 7.98 -1.62 19.22
N GLY A 45 8.38 -0.84 20.22
CA GLY A 45 7.55 -0.62 21.43
C GLY A 45 6.19 0.03 21.13
N MET A 46 6.02 0.62 19.94
CA MET A 46 4.78 1.26 19.48
C MET A 46 3.97 0.40 18.50
N THR A 47 4.43 -0.80 18.16
CA THR A 47 3.79 -1.68 17.18
C THR A 47 2.32 -1.93 17.50
N ASN A 48 2.00 -2.26 18.76
CA ASN A 48 0.63 -2.55 19.15
C ASN A 48 -0.32 -1.35 19.00
N SER A 49 0.12 -0.14 19.40
CA SER A 49 -0.69 1.07 19.26
C SER A 49 -0.91 1.41 17.78
N ASN A 50 0.15 1.36 16.97
CA ASN A 50 0.05 1.65 15.53
C ASN A 50 -0.92 0.70 14.82
N TYR A 51 -0.82 -0.61 15.03
CA TYR A 51 -1.76 -1.56 14.42
C TYR A 51 -3.20 -1.34 14.91
N THR A 52 -3.38 -1.01 16.19
CA THR A 52 -4.72 -0.75 16.76
C THR A 52 -5.36 0.47 16.11
N GLU A 53 -4.63 1.57 15.99
CA GLU A 53 -5.13 2.82 15.39
C GLU A 53 -5.36 2.67 13.88
N LEU A 54 -4.49 1.96 13.17
CA LEU A 54 -4.68 1.66 11.74
C LEU A 54 -5.94 0.81 11.51
N ASN A 55 -6.21 -0.19 12.37
CA ASN A 55 -7.43 -0.99 12.29
C ASN A 55 -8.68 -0.13 12.56
N GLN A 56 -8.65 0.74 13.57
CA GLN A 56 -9.76 1.66 13.86
C GLN A 56 -10.04 2.61 12.69
N LEU A 57 -8.98 3.13 12.06
CA LEU A 57 -9.08 4.00 10.90
C LEU A 57 -9.70 3.25 9.71
N TYR A 58 -9.23 2.03 9.45
CA TYR A 58 -9.74 1.22 8.35
C TYR A 58 -11.21 0.86 8.55
N GLU A 59 -11.60 0.38 9.74
CA GLU A 59 -13.00 0.06 10.04
C GLU A 59 -13.94 1.27 9.89
N LYS A 60 -13.45 2.48 10.16
CA LYS A 60 -14.23 3.71 10.02
C LYS A 60 -14.43 4.16 8.56
N TYR A 61 -13.47 3.90 7.67
CA TYR A 61 -13.41 4.53 6.35
C TYR A 61 -13.31 3.56 5.16
N LYS A 62 -13.20 2.24 5.37
CA LYS A 62 -13.13 1.24 4.29
C LYS A 62 -14.30 1.36 3.30
N ASP A 63 -15.52 1.55 3.82
CA ASP A 63 -16.73 1.70 3.00
C ASP A 63 -16.82 3.07 2.30
N GLN A 64 -15.94 4.01 2.66
CA GLN A 64 -15.78 5.31 2.02
C GLN A 64 -14.60 5.34 1.03
N GLY A 65 -13.97 4.17 0.79
CA GLY A 65 -12.89 4.02 -0.18
C GLY A 65 -11.48 4.22 0.36
N LEU A 66 -11.26 4.10 1.67
CA LEU A 66 -9.91 4.03 2.24
C LEU A 66 -9.31 2.63 2.08
N GLU A 67 -8.04 2.55 1.66
CA GLU A 67 -7.22 1.34 1.71
C GLU A 67 -5.89 1.61 2.41
N ILE A 68 -5.44 0.68 3.23
CA ILE A 68 -4.17 0.76 3.94
C ILE A 68 -3.22 -0.31 3.37
N LEU A 69 -2.10 0.13 2.79
CA LEU A 69 -1.05 -0.74 2.29
C LEU A 69 0.13 -0.71 3.26
N ALA A 70 0.26 -1.77 4.07
CA ALA A 70 1.29 -1.89 5.10
C ALA A 70 2.47 -2.76 4.62
N PHE A 71 3.67 -2.19 4.63
CA PHE A 71 4.91 -2.85 4.19
C PHE A 71 5.94 -2.88 5.34
N PRO A 72 6.79 -3.90 5.47
CA PRO A 72 7.96 -3.80 6.34
C PRO A 72 8.99 -2.78 5.85
#